data_AF-A0A7X8WNB8-F1
#
_entry.id   AF-A0A7X8WNB8-F1
#
_cell.length_a   1.000
_cell.length_b   1.000
_cell.length_c   1.000
_cell.angle_alpha   90.00
_cell.angle_beta   90.00
_cell.angle_gamma   90.00
#
_symmetry.space_group_name_H-M   'P 1'
#
loop_
_entity.id
_entity.type
_entity.pdbx_description
1 polymer ?
#
loop_
_entity_poly.entity_id
_entity_poly.type
_entity_poly.pdbx_seq_one_letter_code
_entity_poly.pdbx_strand_id
1 'polypeptide(L)' 'MANNGFDVSLLANYNLPNESIDGVKVVSTQLKPKNRYDRMVKSNKRIKKLLLDIDADIYHFYDPEL' A
#
# COMPACT_ATOMS: atom_id res chain seq x y z
N MET A 1 12.02 -11.10 5.80
CA MET A 1 11.05 -10.58 6.81
C MET A 1 9.83 -11.49 6.90
N ALA A 2 9.12 -11.79 5.80
CA ALA A 2 7.95 -12.68 5.81
C ALA A 2 8.22 -14.10 6.38
N ASN A 3 9.36 -14.73 6.04
CA ASN A 3 9.72 -16.06 6.55
C ASN A 3 10.26 -16.09 8.01
N ASN A 4 10.28 -14.95 8.72
CA ASN A 4 10.78 -14.88 10.10
C ASN A 4 9.64 -14.71 11.12
N GLY A 5 8.38 -15.01 10.75
CA GLY A 5 7.22 -14.94 11.66
C GLY A 5 6.57 -13.55 11.77
N PHE A 6 6.88 -12.63 10.87
CA PHE A 6 6.25 -11.30 10.82
C PHE A 6 5.07 -11.28 9.84
N ASP A 7 3.94 -10.68 10.24
CA ASP A 7 2.83 -10.37 9.32
C ASP A 7 3.22 -9.17 8.45
N VAL A 8 3.56 -9.44 7.19
CA VAL A 8 4.04 -8.41 6.27
C VAL A 8 2.94 -8.03 5.30
N SER A 9 2.63 -6.74 5.23
CA SER A 9 1.73 -6.17 4.24
C SER A 9 2.49 -5.25 3.28
N LEU A 10 2.36 -5.49 1.98
CA LEU A 10 2.87 -4.63 0.92
C LEU A 10 1.73 -3.76 0.40
N LEU A 11 1.77 -2.46 0.71
CA LEU A 11 0.83 -1.49 0.17
C LEU A 11 1.40 -0.88 -1.12
N ALA A 12 0.72 -1.07 -2.24
CA ALA A 12 1.12 -0.42 -3.48
C ALA A 12 -0.05 0.23 -4.24
N ASN A 13 0.28 1.31 -4.95
CA ASN A 13 -0.69 2.18 -5.61
C ASN A 13 -1.01 1.65 -7.03
N TYR A 14 -1.71 0.53 -7.08
CA TYR A 14 -2.22 -0.06 -8.32
C TYR A 14 -3.75 -0.25 -8.23
N ASN A 15 -4.37 -0.74 -9.30
CA ASN A 15 -5.83 -0.90 -9.38
C ASN A 15 -6.24 -2.36 -9.58
N LEU A 16 -5.59 -3.27 -8.87
CA LEU A 16 -5.92 -4.71 -8.89
C LEU A 16 -6.50 -5.09 -7.53
N PRO A 17 -7.18 -6.24 -7.42
CA PRO A 17 -7.65 -6.75 -6.14
C PRO A 17 -6.52 -6.92 -5.12
N ASN A 18 -6.89 -7.02 -3.85
CA ASN A 18 -5.94 -7.43 -2.83
C ASN A 18 -5.64 -8.92 -3.02
N GLU A 19 -4.39 -9.29 -2.84
CA GLU A 19 -3.92 -10.66 -3.05
C GLU A 19 -2.97 -11.05 -1.91
N SER A 20 -2.75 -12.35 -1.74
CA SER A 20 -1.76 -12.87 -0.80
C SER A 20 -0.78 -13.72 -1.59
N ILE A 21 0.50 -13.34 -1.57
CA ILE A 21 1.56 -14.01 -2.30
C ILE A 21 2.63 -14.40 -1.29
N ASP A 22 2.92 -15.70 -1.18
CA ASP A 22 3.94 -16.26 -0.28
C ASP A 22 3.83 -15.78 1.19
N GLY A 23 2.60 -15.62 1.68
CA GLY A 23 2.30 -15.16 3.04
C GLY A 23 2.41 -13.63 3.23
N VAL A 24 2.66 -12.87 2.17
CA VAL A 24 2.64 -11.41 2.18
C VAL A 24 1.29 -10.91 1.67
N LYS A 25 0.60 -10.10 2.47
CA LYS A 25 -0.65 -9.45 2.06
C LYS A 25 -0.32 -8.28 1.14
N VAL A 26 -0.72 -8.35 -0.12
CA VAL A 26 -0.59 -7.24 -1.06
C VAL A 26 -1.87 -6.43 -1.07
N VAL A 27 -1.79 -5.22 -0.52
CA VAL A 27 -2.92 -4.29 -0.39
C VAL A 27 -2.84 -3.27 -1.50
N SER A 28 -3.91 -3.16 -2.27
CA SER A 28 -4.03 -2.21 -3.35
C SER A 28 -4.82 -0.99 -2.92
N THR A 29 -4.45 0.20 -3.39
CA THR A 29 -5.27 1.40 -3.16
C THR A 29 -6.58 1.35 -3.95
N GLN A 30 -6.64 0.53 -5.01
CA GLN A 30 -7.75 0.43 -5.97
C GLN A 30 -8.14 1.79 -6.57
N LEU A 31 -7.16 2.70 -6.65
CA LEU A 31 -7.36 4.03 -7.19
C LEU A 31 -6.91 4.06 -8.65
N LYS A 32 -7.80 4.58 -9.50
CA LYS A 32 -7.49 4.96 -10.87
C LYS A 32 -7.52 6.49 -10.98
N PRO A 33 -6.41 7.19 -10.68
CA PRO A 33 -6.36 8.64 -10.70
C PRO A 33 -6.54 9.17 -12.13
N LYS A 34 -7.27 10.27 -12.29
CA LYS A 34 -7.57 10.84 -13.61
C LYS A 34 -6.43 11.69 -14.17
N ASN A 35 -5.60 12.27 -13.30
CA ASN A 35 -4.47 13.13 -13.66
C ASN A 35 -3.41 13.13 -12.52
N ARG A 36 -2.26 13.77 -12.75
CA ARG A 36 -1.12 13.78 -11.79
C ARG A 36 -1.49 14.41 -10.44
N TYR A 37 -2.22 15.53 -10.44
CA TYR A 37 -2.66 16.18 -9.20
C TYR A 37 -3.63 15.29 -8.40
N ASP A 38 -4.57 14.66 -9.11
CA ASP A 38 -5.51 13.71 -8.53
C ASP A 38 -4.78 12.51 -7.92
N ARG A 39 -3.71 12.04 -8.58
CA ARG A 39 -2.83 10.99 -8.07
C ARG A 39 -2.18 11.43 -6.76
N MET A 40 -1.51 12.59 -6.71
CA MET A 40 -0.83 13.04 -5.48
C MET A 40 -1.81 13.20 -4.31
N VAL A 41 -2.97 13.82 -4.53
CA VAL A 41 -3.90 14.12 -3.42
C VAL A 41 -4.70 12.88 -3.00
N LYS A 42 -5.32 12.15 -3.94
CA LYS A 42 -6.18 11.01 -3.60
C LYS A 42 -5.39 9.79 -3.16
N SER A 43 -4.25 9.51 -3.78
CA SER A 43 -3.42 8.36 -3.39
C SER A 43 -2.91 8.54 -1.98
N ASN A 44 -2.37 9.71 -1.64
CA ASN A 44 -1.88 9.97 -0.28
C ASN A 44 -2.98 9.84 0.77
N LYS A 45 -4.18 10.36 0.50
CA LYS A 45 -5.31 10.23 1.42
C LYS A 45 -5.74 8.77 1.61
N ARG A 46 -5.78 7.98 0.53
CA ARG A 46 -6.16 6.56 0.57
C ARG A 46 -5.09 5.71 1.24
N ILE A 47 -3.82 5.94 0.90
CA ILE A 47 -2.66 5.31 1.53
C ILE A 47 -2.71 5.57 3.03
N LYS A 48 -2.84 6.82 3.47
CA LYS A 48 -2.93 7.15 4.90
C LYS A 48 -4.05 6.38 5.61
N LYS A 49 -5.22 6.26 4.99
CA LYS A 49 -6.32 5.47 5.56
C LYS A 49 -5.97 3.98 5.64
N LEU A 50 -5.42 3.40 4.58
CA LEU A 50 -5.05 1.99 4.56
C LEU A 50 -3.94 1.68 5.55
N LEU A 51 -2.98 2.59 5.76
CA LEU A 51 -1.95 2.42 6.78
C LEU A 51 -2.56 2.38 8.19
N LEU A 52 -3.52 3.26 8.48
CA LEU A 52 -4.26 3.22 9.75
C LEU A 52 -5.10 1.95 9.91
N ASP A 53 -5.67 1.42 8.82
CA ASP A 53 -6.44 0.18 8.85
C ASP A 53 -5.55 -1.06 9.01
N ILE A 54 -4.29 -1.01 8.52
CA ILE A 54 -3.30 -2.09 8.64
C ILE A 54 -2.69 -2.12 10.05
N ASP A 55 -2.54 -0.95 10.69
CA ASP A 55 -2.03 -0.80 12.06
C ASP A 55 -0.70 -1.54 12.29
N ALA A 56 0.26 -1.34 11.39
CA ALA A 56 1.57 -1.99 11.49
C ALA A 56 2.44 -1.33 12.57
N ASP A 57 3.24 -2.16 13.27
CA ASP A 57 4.25 -1.68 14.22
C ASP A 57 5.37 -0.87 13.54
N ILE A 58 5.71 -1.24 12.29
CA ILE A 58 6.80 -0.65 11.51
C ILE A 58 6.32 -0.37 10.09
N TYR A 59 6.56 0.86 9.62
CA TYR A 59 6.29 1.28 8.26
C TYR A 59 7.59 1.52 7.49
N HIS A 60 7.73 0.86 6.35
CA HIS A 60 8.85 1.06 5.42
C HIS A 60 8.31 1.65 4.12
N PHE A 61 8.62 2.91 3.87
CA PHE A 61 8.21 3.63 2.66
C PHE A 61 9.31 3.58 1.61
N TYR A 62 8.95 3.25 0.37
CA TYR A 62 9.81 3.37 -0.80
C TYR A 62 9.09 4.26 -1.82
N ASP A 63 9.69 5.41 -2.15
CA ASP A 63 9.16 6.35 -3.13
C ASP A 63 10.19 6.57 -4.25
N PRO A 64 9.97 5.97 -5.44
CA PRO A 64 10.82 6.20 -6.61
C PRO A 64 10.49 7.51 -7.36
N GLU A 65 9.49 8.29 -6.93
CA GLU A 65 9.12 9.58 -7.55
C GLU A 65 9.74 10.82 -6.86
N LEU A 66 10.65 10.64 -5.89
CA LEU A 66 11.39 11.73 -5.22
C LEU A 66 12.68 12.11 -5.97
#